data_AF-A0A0F9HY32-F1
#
_entry.id   AF-A0A0F9HY32-F1
#
_cell.length_a   1.000
_cell.length_b   1.000
_cell.length_c   1.000
_cell.angle_alpha   90.00
_cell.angle_beta   90.00
_cell.angle_gamma   90.00
#
_symmetry.space_group_name_H-M   'P 1'
#
loop_
_entity.id
_entity.type
_entity.pdbx_description
1 polymer ?
#
loop_
_entity_poly.entity_id
_entity_poly.type
_entity_poly.pdbx_seq_one_letter_code
_entity_poly.pdbx_strand_id
1 'polypeptide(L)'
;MAILQDYYNTNDDSFVKAYADEEPAQTFIASANYPVYSIKCLIYKIGSPPGNTGIRLYTTDENGHPDTLLQSVGFSAAVLTSNSAGEWKELVFSSKPILVSGTKYAIRVQGGTSMDADNCVAWRIDASSPTYANGNRLHSTDNTSTWTDFEDDDCMFEVYSTVSPQTSGPDITAVKKLVAAGNNEIWYESSEGTMTELSAANGDIDTTDQFAMFESYQKVFIANGANLKVADFINTKITVTALTDNRCPAKGDILTQDNGSGNVAHMVVDFVNTARTNIYGYAYYTGTTTAFITTVDISSNDATGSLDPNPIPNANISAITAAPHWYDWTAYPDVTLTIGSTIKSFGSLPNKAYLGCLYRGRNVISGDPEHPFQ
;
A
#
# COMPACT_ATOMS: atom_id res chain seq x y z
N MET A 1 0.01 -8.93 -16.07
CA MET A 1 -1.14 -8.42 -16.84
C MET A 1 -0.92 -6.92 -17.05
N ALA A 2 -1.24 -6.33 -18.19
CA ALA A 2 -1.16 -4.88 -18.39
C ALA A 2 -2.50 -4.23 -18.02
N ILE A 3 -2.50 -3.02 -17.47
CA ILE A 3 -3.72 -2.27 -17.14
C ILE A 3 -3.79 -1.06 -18.08
N LEU A 4 -4.93 -0.89 -18.77
CA LEU A 4 -5.20 0.28 -19.59
C LEU A 4 -5.45 1.50 -18.69
N GLN A 5 -4.71 2.58 -18.90
CA GLN A 5 -4.77 3.79 -18.06
C GLN A 5 -5.41 4.95 -18.80
N ASP A 6 -4.73 5.46 -19.83
CA ASP A 6 -5.17 6.62 -20.62
C ASP A 6 -5.31 6.19 -22.08
N TYR A 7 -6.39 6.58 -22.74
CA TYR A 7 -6.67 6.12 -24.09
C TYR A 7 -7.66 7.01 -24.85
N TYR A 8 -7.53 6.96 -26.17
CA TYR A 8 -8.55 7.35 -27.12
C TYR A 8 -8.57 6.32 -28.25
N ASN A 9 -9.62 5.50 -28.34
CA ASN A 9 -9.63 4.29 -29.18
C ASN A 9 -10.96 4.04 -29.90
N THR A 10 -11.73 5.10 -30.15
CA THR A 10 -13.04 5.03 -30.81
C THR A 10 -13.19 6.13 -31.86
N ASN A 11 -14.06 5.90 -32.84
CA ASN A 11 -14.50 6.90 -33.83
C ASN A 11 -13.40 7.45 -34.75
N ASP A 12 -12.38 6.65 -35.09
CA ASP A 12 -11.40 7.07 -36.08
C ASP A 12 -12.02 7.24 -37.47
N ASP A 13 -11.77 8.37 -38.11
CA ASP A 13 -12.36 8.73 -39.40
C ASP A 13 -11.37 9.30 -40.40
N SER A 14 -10.14 9.59 -39.97
CA SER A 14 -9.09 10.18 -40.78
C SER A 14 -7.71 9.65 -40.37
N PHE A 15 -6.65 10.24 -40.92
CA PHE A 15 -5.28 9.91 -40.56
C PHE A 15 -4.34 11.10 -40.75
N VAL A 16 -3.21 11.06 -40.06
CA VAL A 16 -2.10 11.99 -40.22
C VAL A 16 -0.82 11.23 -40.55
N LYS A 17 0.06 11.86 -41.33
CA LYS A 17 1.28 11.23 -41.81
C LYS A 17 2.44 11.55 -40.89
N ALA A 18 3.31 10.57 -40.72
CA ALA A 18 4.61 10.69 -40.08
C ALA A 18 5.71 10.30 -41.08
N TYR A 19 6.56 11.25 -41.46
CA TYR A 19 7.71 11.07 -42.36
C TYR A 19 8.86 12.00 -41.96
N ALA A 20 9.88 12.13 -42.81
CA ALA A 20 11.17 12.73 -42.45
C ALA A 20 11.05 14.05 -41.68
N ASP A 21 10.23 14.99 -42.13
CA ASP A 21 10.06 16.31 -41.50
C ASP A 21 8.69 16.50 -40.85
N GLU A 22 7.85 15.46 -40.83
CA GLU A 22 6.48 15.58 -40.33
C GLU A 22 6.18 14.58 -39.24
N GLU A 23 5.85 15.14 -38.08
CA GLU A 23 5.78 14.37 -36.85
C GLU A 23 4.49 14.75 -36.10
N PRO A 24 3.47 13.89 -36.20
CA PRO A 24 2.29 14.03 -35.38
C PRO A 24 2.59 13.59 -33.94
N ALA A 25 1.98 14.29 -33.00
CA ALA A 25 1.93 13.87 -31.61
C ALA A 25 0.50 13.96 -31.08
N GLN A 26 0.21 13.20 -30.03
CA GLN A 26 -1.00 13.29 -29.23
C GLN A 26 -0.62 13.64 -27.80
N THR A 27 -1.19 14.70 -27.25
CA THR A 27 -1.05 14.98 -25.82
C THR A 27 -2.10 14.22 -25.02
N PHE A 28 -1.79 14.00 -23.75
CA PHE A 28 -2.73 13.45 -22.78
C PHE A 28 -2.35 13.89 -21.37
N ILE A 29 -3.32 13.95 -20.47
CA ILE A 29 -3.11 14.13 -19.03
C ILE A 29 -3.17 12.75 -18.38
N ALA A 30 -2.13 12.38 -17.63
CA ALA A 30 -2.11 11.11 -16.93
C ALA A 30 -3.20 11.07 -15.85
N SER A 31 -4.09 10.08 -15.92
CA SER A 31 -5.21 9.93 -14.96
C SER A 31 -4.76 9.54 -13.55
N ALA A 32 -3.61 8.88 -13.41
CA ALA A 32 -3.06 8.42 -12.14
C ALA A 32 -1.53 8.43 -12.13
N ASN A 33 -0.93 8.21 -10.95
CA ASN A 33 0.50 7.93 -10.86
C ASN A 33 0.75 6.47 -11.27
N TYR A 34 1.48 6.22 -12.37
CA TYR A 34 1.76 4.84 -12.79
C TYR A 34 3.03 4.70 -13.65
N PRO A 35 3.73 3.55 -13.58
CA PRO A 35 4.82 3.24 -14.49
C PRO A 35 4.29 2.81 -15.86
N VAL A 36 4.72 3.47 -16.94
CA VAL A 36 4.31 3.11 -18.31
C VAL A 36 4.99 1.82 -18.74
N TYR A 37 4.20 0.81 -19.06
CA TYR A 37 4.67 -0.47 -19.58
C TYR A 37 4.78 -0.47 -21.11
N SER A 38 3.70 -0.07 -21.76
CA SER A 38 3.61 -0.05 -23.21
C SER A 38 2.66 1.03 -23.68
N ILE A 39 2.83 1.44 -24.92
CA ILE A 39 1.90 2.29 -25.65
C ILE A 39 1.47 1.55 -26.90
N LYS A 40 0.19 1.68 -27.25
CA LYS A 40 -0.34 1.29 -28.55
C LYS A 40 -0.82 2.51 -29.30
N CYS A 41 -0.56 2.52 -30.60
CA CYS A 41 -1.13 3.48 -31.52
C CYS A 41 -1.75 2.74 -32.70
N LEU A 42 -2.89 3.21 -33.21
CA LEU A 42 -3.54 2.64 -34.39
C LEU A 42 -2.87 3.23 -35.64
N ILE A 43 -1.94 2.47 -36.23
CA ILE A 43 -1.07 2.96 -37.32
C ILE A 43 -1.04 1.98 -38.49
N TYR A 44 -0.70 2.47 -39.68
CA TYR A 44 -0.45 1.68 -40.89
C TYR A 44 0.64 2.32 -41.75
N LYS A 45 1.10 1.63 -42.79
CA LYS A 45 2.01 2.21 -43.79
C LYS A 45 1.28 2.65 -45.05
N ILE A 46 1.73 3.76 -45.62
CA ILE A 46 1.38 4.22 -46.98
C ILE A 46 2.60 3.95 -47.87
N GLY A 47 2.38 3.33 -49.03
CA GLY A 47 3.46 3.00 -49.96
C GLY A 47 4.44 1.96 -49.40
N SER A 48 5.73 2.17 -49.64
CA SER A 48 6.83 1.31 -49.20
C SER A 48 7.85 2.10 -48.37
N PRO A 49 7.50 2.54 -47.15
CA PRO A 49 8.36 3.39 -46.31
C PRO A 49 9.70 2.70 -46.05
N PRO A 50 10.83 3.34 -46.41
CA PRO A 50 12.15 2.79 -46.12
C PRO A 50 12.51 2.97 -44.64
N GLY A 51 13.23 1.99 -44.10
CA GLY A 51 13.90 2.12 -42.79
C GLY A 51 13.01 1.89 -41.57
N ASN A 52 13.38 2.58 -40.48
CA ASN A 52 12.77 2.45 -39.17
C ASN A 52 11.95 3.70 -38.83
N THR A 53 10.90 3.49 -38.05
CA THR A 53 10.03 4.48 -37.40
C THR A 53 10.07 4.22 -35.90
N GLY A 54 9.43 5.05 -35.08
CA GLY A 54 9.29 4.77 -33.66
C GLY A 54 8.17 5.55 -32.99
N ILE A 55 7.81 5.08 -31.79
CA ILE A 55 6.94 5.82 -30.88
C ILE A 55 7.78 6.31 -29.73
N ARG A 56 7.56 7.57 -29.38
CA ARG A 56 8.32 8.30 -28.36
C ARG A 56 7.37 8.93 -27.36
N LEU A 57 7.74 8.90 -26.09
CA LEU A 57 7.01 9.49 -24.98
C LEU A 57 7.81 10.66 -24.42
N TYR A 58 7.16 11.81 -24.25
CA TYR A 58 7.75 13.06 -23.80
C TYR A 58 6.99 13.65 -22.61
N THR A 59 7.69 14.39 -21.75
CA THR A 59 7.05 15.46 -20.96
C THR A 59 6.62 16.60 -21.88
N THR A 60 5.77 17.50 -21.38
CA THR A 60 5.44 18.73 -22.11
C THR A 60 5.99 19.97 -21.43
N ASP A 61 6.21 21.03 -22.21
CA ASP A 61 6.52 22.38 -21.73
C ASP A 61 5.27 23.11 -21.18
N GLU A 62 5.43 24.40 -20.87
CA GLU A 62 4.36 25.26 -20.36
C GLU A 62 3.20 25.47 -21.36
N ASN A 63 3.45 25.28 -22.66
CA ASN A 63 2.43 25.36 -23.71
C ASN A 63 1.77 24.01 -23.98
N GLY A 64 2.23 22.93 -23.34
CA GLY A 64 1.74 21.58 -23.59
C GLY A 64 2.41 20.90 -24.78
N HIS A 65 3.54 21.41 -25.27
CA HIS A 65 4.28 20.86 -26.41
C HIS A 65 5.38 19.87 -25.95
N PRO A 66 5.72 18.84 -26.74
CA PRO A 66 6.78 17.89 -26.41
C PRO A 66 8.11 18.57 -26.08
N ASP A 67 8.67 18.27 -24.91
CA ASP A 67 9.91 18.86 -24.40
C ASP A 67 10.97 17.77 -24.13
N THR A 68 10.91 17.10 -22.99
CA THR A 68 11.94 16.14 -22.58
C THR A 68 11.54 14.71 -22.92
N LEU A 69 12.38 14.01 -23.69
CA LEU A 69 12.17 12.60 -24.04
C LEU A 69 12.29 11.73 -22.78
N LEU A 70 11.21 11.01 -22.45
CA LEU A 70 11.20 10.01 -21.38
C LEU A 70 11.62 8.64 -21.89
N GLN A 71 11.11 8.25 -23.07
CA GLN A 71 11.36 6.93 -23.63
C GLN A 71 11.06 6.85 -25.14
N SER A 72 11.72 5.93 -25.84
CA SER A 72 11.52 5.68 -27.28
C SER A 72 11.62 4.19 -27.62
N VAL A 73 10.80 3.72 -28.57
CA VAL A 73 10.95 2.39 -29.19
C VAL A 73 10.94 2.53 -30.70
N GLY A 74 12.01 2.07 -31.35
CA GLY A 74 12.13 2.00 -32.79
C GLY A 74 11.73 0.63 -33.34
N PHE A 75 11.16 0.59 -34.54
CA PHE A 75 10.82 -0.63 -35.28
C PHE A 75 10.84 -0.37 -36.80
N SER A 76 10.94 -1.43 -37.61
CA SER A 76 10.91 -1.29 -39.07
C SER A 76 9.51 -0.94 -39.56
N ALA A 77 9.35 0.10 -40.37
CA ALA A 77 8.04 0.48 -40.92
C ALA A 77 7.47 -0.57 -41.88
N ALA A 78 8.32 -1.43 -42.44
CA ALA A 78 7.91 -2.51 -43.34
C ALA A 78 6.97 -3.53 -42.67
N VAL A 79 7.03 -3.67 -41.34
CA VAL A 79 6.20 -4.64 -40.59
C VAL A 79 4.76 -4.17 -40.40
N LEU A 80 4.47 -2.89 -40.70
CA LEU A 80 3.11 -2.35 -40.59
C LEU A 80 2.21 -2.89 -41.71
N THR A 81 0.94 -3.06 -41.38
CA THR A 81 -0.13 -3.34 -42.34
C THR A 81 -0.26 -2.21 -43.37
N SER A 82 -0.63 -2.56 -44.60
CA SER A 82 -1.03 -1.60 -45.64
C SER A 82 -2.55 -1.34 -45.65
N ASN A 83 -3.31 -1.94 -44.74
CA ASN A 83 -4.74 -1.68 -44.60
C ASN A 83 -4.95 -0.31 -43.96
N SER A 84 -5.70 0.57 -44.63
CA SER A 84 -5.98 1.93 -44.16
C SER A 84 -6.82 1.99 -42.88
N ALA A 85 -7.43 0.88 -42.45
CA ALA A 85 -8.07 0.76 -41.14
C ALA A 85 -7.06 0.76 -39.98
N GLY A 86 -5.76 0.63 -40.25
CA GLY A 86 -4.75 0.57 -39.19
C GLY A 86 -4.61 -0.82 -38.53
N GLU A 87 -3.57 -0.95 -37.74
CA GLU A 87 -3.45 -1.99 -36.70
C GLU A 87 -2.96 -1.35 -35.40
N TRP A 88 -3.43 -1.88 -34.25
CA TRP A 88 -2.96 -1.44 -32.95
C TRP A 88 -1.54 -1.96 -32.72
N LYS A 89 -0.54 -1.11 -32.98
CA LYS A 89 0.86 -1.46 -32.81
C LYS A 89 1.30 -1.20 -31.37
N GLU A 90 1.50 -2.27 -30.62
CA GLU A 90 2.05 -2.19 -29.26
C GLU A 90 3.58 -2.11 -29.26
N LEU A 91 4.10 -1.21 -28.44
CA LEU A 91 5.52 -1.06 -28.17
C LEU A 91 5.76 -1.04 -26.68
N VAL A 92 6.50 -2.04 -26.21
CA VAL A 92 6.86 -2.22 -24.80
C VAL A 92 8.14 -1.45 -24.50
N PHE A 93 8.12 -0.65 -23.45
CA PHE A 93 9.26 0.14 -23.02
C PHE A 93 10.23 -0.69 -22.17
N SER A 94 11.53 -0.54 -22.43
CA SER A 94 12.59 -1.23 -21.67
C SER A 94 12.76 -0.64 -20.27
N SER A 95 12.73 0.69 -20.15
CA SER A 95 12.56 1.42 -18.89
C SER A 95 11.13 1.96 -18.80
N LYS A 96 10.56 1.94 -17.59
CA LYS A 96 9.15 2.24 -17.33
C LYS A 96 9.04 3.57 -16.58
N PRO A 97 9.09 4.72 -17.26
CA PRO A 97 8.97 6.02 -16.60
C PRO A 97 7.65 6.09 -15.82
N ILE A 98 7.68 6.72 -14.65
CA ILE A 98 6.48 6.95 -13.83
C ILE A 98 5.84 8.24 -14.32
N LEU A 99 4.59 8.15 -14.77
CA LEU A 99 3.77 9.33 -15.04
C LEU A 99 3.12 9.80 -13.74
N VAL A 100 2.92 11.10 -13.64
CA VAL A 100 2.33 11.76 -12.48
C VAL A 100 0.92 12.19 -12.83
N SER A 101 -0.04 11.83 -11.98
CA SER A 101 -1.46 12.19 -12.10
C SER A 101 -1.62 13.69 -12.29
N GLY A 102 -2.46 14.08 -13.25
CA GLY A 102 -2.71 15.49 -13.58
C GLY A 102 -1.61 16.17 -14.39
N THR A 103 -0.51 15.48 -14.72
CA THR A 103 0.57 16.03 -15.55
C THR A 103 0.32 15.69 -17.03
N LYS A 104 0.57 16.66 -17.92
CA LYS A 104 0.45 16.49 -19.37
C LYS A 104 1.72 15.85 -19.95
N TYR A 105 1.53 14.90 -20.86
CA TYR A 105 2.56 14.19 -21.59
C TYR A 105 2.20 14.14 -23.07
N ALA A 106 3.17 13.77 -23.92
CA ALA A 106 2.95 13.65 -25.36
C ALA A 106 3.52 12.34 -25.94
N ILE A 107 2.74 11.72 -26.83
CA ILE A 107 3.11 10.55 -27.61
C ILE A 107 3.38 11.02 -29.03
N ARG A 108 4.58 10.78 -29.54
CA ARG A 108 4.99 11.14 -30.91
C ARG A 108 5.23 9.89 -31.74
N VAL A 109 4.64 9.83 -32.93
CA VAL A 109 5.03 8.86 -33.96
C VAL A 109 6.05 9.54 -34.86
N GLN A 110 7.27 9.03 -34.86
CA GLN A 110 8.36 9.57 -35.66
C GLN A 110 8.49 8.82 -36.99
N GLY A 111 8.47 9.57 -38.10
CA GLY A 111 8.88 9.07 -39.41
C GLY A 111 10.39 8.85 -39.50
N GLY A 112 10.83 7.89 -40.32
CA GLY A 112 12.25 7.75 -40.66
C GLY A 112 12.72 8.88 -41.56
N THR A 113 13.99 9.30 -41.44
CA THR A 113 14.57 10.41 -42.22
C THR A 113 14.59 10.20 -43.73
N SER A 114 14.39 8.97 -44.20
CA SER A 114 14.27 8.60 -45.62
C SER A 114 12.82 8.44 -46.10
N MET A 115 11.83 8.68 -45.24
CA MET A 115 10.40 8.58 -45.58
C MET A 115 9.92 9.88 -46.23
N ASP A 116 8.96 9.78 -47.13
CA ASP A 116 8.31 10.90 -47.81
C ASP A 116 6.78 10.78 -47.72
N ALA A 117 6.06 11.76 -48.24
CA ALA A 117 4.59 11.80 -48.17
C ALA A 117 3.89 10.61 -48.84
N ASP A 118 4.56 9.90 -49.76
CA ASP A 118 4.03 8.72 -50.47
C ASP A 118 4.50 7.40 -49.83
N ASN A 119 5.56 7.44 -49.04
CA ASN A 119 6.20 6.29 -48.39
C ASN A 119 6.40 6.58 -46.89
N CYS A 120 5.31 6.57 -46.12
CA CYS A 120 5.27 7.02 -44.73
C CYS A 120 4.49 6.09 -43.79
N VAL A 121 4.49 6.44 -42.50
CA VAL A 121 3.59 5.89 -41.50
C VAL A 121 2.38 6.81 -41.38
N ALA A 122 1.19 6.24 -41.25
CA ALA A 122 -0.04 6.98 -41.02
C ALA A 122 -0.63 6.58 -39.66
N TRP A 123 -0.96 7.59 -38.85
CA TRP A 123 -1.63 7.43 -37.56
C TRP A 123 -3.09 7.80 -37.71
N ARG A 124 -3.99 6.88 -37.36
CA ARG A 124 -5.43 7.10 -37.37
C ARG A 124 -5.81 8.18 -36.36
N ILE A 125 -6.72 9.05 -36.77
CA ILE A 125 -7.24 10.14 -35.95
C ILE A 125 -8.77 10.20 -36.06
N ASP A 126 -9.40 10.87 -35.09
CA ASP A 126 -10.75 11.44 -35.19
C ASP A 126 -10.59 12.94 -35.49
N ALA A 127 -11.04 13.36 -36.67
CA ALA A 127 -10.89 14.71 -37.19
C ALA A 127 -12.23 15.46 -37.34
N SER A 128 -13.35 14.80 -37.04
CA SER A 128 -14.68 15.39 -37.23
C SER A 128 -15.45 15.60 -35.94
N SER A 129 -15.23 14.76 -34.93
CA SER A 129 -15.92 14.85 -33.65
C SER A 129 -15.10 14.27 -32.49
N PRO A 130 -13.84 14.70 -32.32
CA PRO A 130 -13.02 14.24 -31.21
C PRO A 130 -13.71 14.51 -29.86
N THR A 131 -13.57 13.56 -28.94
CA THR A 131 -14.14 13.65 -27.59
C THR A 131 -13.08 13.53 -26.50
N TYR A 132 -11.79 13.49 -26.84
CA TYR A 132 -10.73 13.33 -25.85
C TYR A 132 -10.39 14.66 -25.18
N ALA A 133 -11.08 14.99 -24.09
CA ALA A 133 -10.92 16.28 -23.40
C ALA A 133 -9.53 16.50 -22.73
N ASN A 134 -8.71 15.46 -22.62
CA ASN A 134 -7.47 15.49 -21.83
C ASN A 134 -6.22 15.75 -22.68
N GLY A 135 -6.39 16.10 -23.95
CA GLY A 135 -5.29 16.41 -24.86
C GLY A 135 -5.82 16.76 -26.24
N ASN A 136 -4.89 16.86 -27.17
CA ASN A 136 -5.13 17.20 -28.56
C ASN A 136 -3.97 16.73 -29.43
N ARG A 137 -4.21 16.65 -30.74
CA ARG A 137 -3.15 16.46 -31.72
C ARG A 137 -2.23 17.68 -31.78
N LEU A 138 -0.95 17.40 -31.90
CA LEU A 138 0.10 18.35 -32.24
C LEU A 138 0.79 17.94 -33.53
N HIS A 139 1.40 18.92 -34.18
CA HIS A 139 2.13 18.69 -35.42
C HIS A 139 3.39 19.56 -35.50
N SER A 140 4.50 18.96 -35.89
CA SER A 140 5.74 19.64 -36.24
C SER A 140 6.14 19.34 -37.68
N THR A 141 6.64 20.37 -38.39
CA THR A 141 7.13 20.30 -39.79
C THR A 141 8.65 20.43 -39.92
N ASP A 142 9.37 20.48 -38.79
CA ASP A 142 10.81 20.75 -38.79
C ASP A 142 11.62 19.79 -37.91
N ASN A 143 10.97 18.78 -37.32
CA ASN A 143 11.53 17.88 -36.32
C ASN A 143 12.13 18.58 -35.07
N THR A 144 11.84 19.87 -34.89
CA THR A 144 12.37 20.67 -33.78
C THR A 144 11.30 20.85 -32.69
N SER A 145 11.41 21.92 -31.91
CA SER A 145 10.50 22.28 -30.83
C SER A 145 9.31 23.13 -31.29
N THR A 146 9.14 23.35 -32.60
CA THR A 146 8.00 24.12 -33.12
C THR A 146 6.79 23.21 -33.31
N TRP A 147 5.71 23.48 -32.60
CA TRP A 147 4.48 22.68 -32.63
C TRP A 147 3.27 23.55 -32.96
N THR A 148 2.35 22.99 -33.75
CA THR A 148 1.02 23.55 -34.00
C THR A 148 -0.02 22.67 -33.30
N ASP A 149 -0.89 23.30 -32.53
CA ASP A 149 -2.04 22.67 -31.88
C ASP A 149 -3.19 22.47 -32.88
N PHE A 150 -3.75 21.26 -32.88
CA PHE A 150 -4.98 20.91 -33.57
C PHE A 150 -5.98 20.43 -32.52
N GLU A 151 -6.70 21.38 -31.91
CA GLU A 151 -7.67 21.13 -30.83
C GLU A 151 -8.89 20.30 -31.29
N ASP A 152 -9.17 20.31 -32.60
CA ASP A 152 -10.26 19.58 -33.24
C ASP A 152 -9.83 18.23 -33.85
N ASP A 153 -8.64 17.72 -33.48
CA ASP A 153 -8.16 16.40 -33.91
C ASP A 153 -7.60 15.60 -32.72
N ASP A 154 -7.91 14.29 -32.66
CA ASP A 154 -7.32 13.36 -31.69
C ASP A 154 -6.76 12.10 -32.36
N CYS A 155 -5.52 11.73 -32.04
CA CYS A 155 -4.91 10.52 -32.54
C CYS A 155 -5.28 9.30 -31.67
N MET A 156 -5.38 8.13 -32.30
CA MET A 156 -5.79 6.90 -31.63
C MET A 156 -4.65 6.28 -30.82
N PHE A 157 -4.78 6.21 -29.50
CA PHE A 157 -3.74 5.69 -28.61
C PHE A 157 -4.29 4.94 -27.39
N GLU A 158 -3.44 4.10 -26.81
CA GLU A 158 -3.67 3.44 -25.53
C GLU A 158 -2.36 3.41 -24.73
N VAL A 159 -2.37 3.88 -23.50
CA VAL A 159 -1.25 3.82 -22.56
C VAL A 159 -1.56 2.75 -21.51
N TYR A 160 -0.63 1.80 -21.38
CA TYR A 160 -0.75 0.72 -20.43
C TYR A 160 0.28 0.87 -19.32
N SER A 161 -0.17 0.72 -18.07
CA SER A 161 0.75 0.49 -16.98
C SER A 161 1.09 -0.98 -16.86
N THR A 162 2.19 -1.29 -16.18
CA THR A 162 2.30 -2.63 -15.61
C THR A 162 1.18 -2.77 -14.60
N VAL A 163 0.65 -3.98 -14.39
CA VAL A 163 0.36 -4.32 -12.99
C VAL A 163 1.69 -4.03 -12.29
N SER A 164 1.74 -3.01 -11.43
CA SER A 164 2.63 -3.18 -10.27
C SER A 164 2.36 -4.62 -9.86
N PRO A 165 3.36 -5.49 -9.66
CA PRO A 165 3.05 -6.68 -8.89
C PRO A 165 2.19 -6.11 -7.77
N GLN A 166 0.96 -6.62 -7.62
CA GLN A 166 0.45 -6.62 -6.28
C GLN A 166 1.63 -7.25 -5.57
N THR A 167 2.40 -6.43 -4.86
CA THR A 167 2.83 -6.84 -3.56
C THR A 167 1.51 -7.35 -3.03
N SER A 168 1.31 -8.67 -3.10
CA SER A 168 0.58 -9.32 -2.03
C SER A 168 1.20 -8.62 -0.83
N GLY A 169 0.46 -7.68 -0.24
CA GLY A 169 0.94 -6.99 0.95
C GLY A 169 1.44 -8.13 1.82
N PRO A 170 2.73 -8.09 2.16
CA PRO A 170 3.64 -9.25 2.15
C PRO A 170 2.85 -10.54 2.30
N ASP A 171 2.76 -11.33 1.23
CA ASP A 171 2.25 -12.71 1.20
C ASP A 171 2.09 -13.19 2.62
N ILE A 172 0.85 -13.21 3.17
CA ILE A 172 0.59 -13.26 4.62
C ILE A 172 1.59 -14.23 5.21
N THR A 173 2.65 -13.69 5.81
CA THR A 173 3.76 -14.56 6.21
C THR A 173 3.23 -15.20 7.46
N ALA A 174 2.66 -16.38 7.28
CA ALA A 174 2.05 -17.14 8.35
C ALA A 174 3.18 -17.55 9.29
N VAL A 175 3.46 -16.70 10.27
CA VAL A 175 4.35 -17.04 11.37
C VAL A 175 3.61 -18.09 12.18
N LYS A 176 4.07 -19.33 12.06
CA LYS A 176 3.65 -20.43 12.90
C LYS A 176 4.58 -20.47 14.10
N LYS A 177 4.01 -20.64 15.28
CA LYS A 177 4.75 -20.79 16.52
C LYS A 177 4.07 -21.87 17.32
N LEU A 178 4.78 -22.98 17.59
CA LEU A 178 4.29 -23.95 18.56
C LEU A 178 4.34 -23.32 19.95
N VAL A 179 3.25 -23.43 20.71
CA VAL A 179 3.18 -23.02 22.11
C VAL A 179 2.68 -24.22 22.91
N ALA A 180 3.39 -24.55 23.98
CA ALA A 180 3.09 -25.68 24.84
C ALA A 180 3.04 -25.23 26.30
N ALA A 181 2.20 -25.90 27.09
CA ALA A 181 2.11 -25.71 28.53
C ALA A 181 2.41 -27.04 29.22
N GLY A 182 3.18 -26.99 30.32
CA GLY A 182 3.51 -28.16 31.12
C GLY A 182 4.30 -27.76 32.35
N ASN A 183 4.20 -28.53 33.44
CA ASN A 183 4.92 -28.24 34.70
C ASN A 183 4.72 -26.82 35.23
N ASN A 184 3.53 -26.23 35.03
CA ASN A 184 3.23 -24.83 35.36
C ASN A 184 4.11 -23.79 34.64
N GLU A 185 4.61 -24.15 33.45
CA GLU A 185 5.45 -23.32 32.58
C GLU A 185 4.81 -23.19 31.19
N ILE A 186 5.13 -22.11 30.49
CA ILE A 186 4.80 -21.92 29.07
C ILE A 186 6.08 -21.96 28.25
N TRP A 187 6.05 -22.71 27.16
CA TRP A 187 7.15 -22.85 26.21
C TRP A 187 6.67 -22.45 24.82
N TYR A 188 7.53 -21.79 24.05
CA TYR A 188 7.23 -21.40 22.68
C TYR A 188 8.39 -21.71 21.74
N GLU A 189 8.08 -21.97 20.48
CA GLU A 189 9.08 -22.17 19.44
C GLU A 189 9.72 -20.83 19.07
N SER A 190 10.96 -20.61 19.48
CA SER A 190 11.71 -19.37 19.20
C SER A 190 12.34 -19.39 17.80
N SER A 191 12.71 -20.58 17.34
CA SER A 191 13.12 -20.91 15.97
C SER A 191 12.68 -22.34 15.66
N GLU A 192 12.61 -22.72 14.37
CA GLU A 192 12.17 -24.04 13.93
C GLU A 192 12.83 -25.18 14.74
N GLY A 193 11.99 -25.98 15.40
CA GLY A 193 12.41 -27.12 16.23
C GLY A 193 13.06 -26.76 17.57
N THR A 194 13.11 -25.48 17.96
CA THR A 194 13.72 -25.02 19.21
C THR A 194 12.66 -24.40 20.13
N MET A 195 12.38 -25.07 21.24
CA MET A 195 11.51 -24.55 22.29
C MET A 195 12.30 -23.66 23.26
N THR A 196 11.70 -22.55 23.66
CA THR A 196 12.22 -21.61 24.65
C THR A 196 11.14 -21.36 25.69
N GLU A 197 11.54 -21.37 26.96
CA GLU A 197 10.66 -21.08 28.07
C GLU A 197 10.27 -19.59 28.06
N LEU A 198 8.98 -19.31 28.23
CA LEU A 198 8.49 -17.97 28.57
C LEU A 198 8.56 -17.82 30.09
N SER A 199 9.75 -17.55 30.61
CA SER A 199 10.04 -17.57 32.06
C SER A 199 9.14 -16.68 32.92
N ALA A 200 8.59 -15.62 32.33
CA ALA A 200 7.60 -14.75 32.99
C ALA A 200 6.29 -15.48 33.35
N ALA A 201 6.03 -16.65 32.77
CA ALA A 201 4.84 -17.47 33.01
C ALA A 201 5.02 -18.54 34.11
N ASN A 202 6.21 -18.65 34.70
CA ASN A 202 6.50 -19.73 35.65
C ASN A 202 5.65 -19.63 36.92
N GLY A 203 4.87 -20.66 37.19
CA GLY A 203 3.99 -20.75 38.36
C GLY A 203 2.72 -19.90 38.26
N ASP A 204 2.52 -19.19 37.15
CA ASP A 204 1.35 -18.34 36.89
C ASP A 204 0.15 -19.11 36.30
N ILE A 205 0.36 -20.37 35.96
CA ILE A 205 -0.66 -21.33 35.53
C ILE A 205 -0.56 -22.59 36.39
N ASP A 206 -1.67 -23.31 36.51
CA ASP A 206 -1.78 -24.59 37.21
C ASP A 206 -2.18 -25.68 36.22
N THR A 207 -1.19 -26.44 35.78
CA THR A 207 -1.34 -27.59 34.88
C THR A 207 -1.92 -28.84 35.55
N THR A 208 -2.18 -28.78 36.87
CA THR A 208 -2.91 -29.83 37.60
C THR A 208 -4.42 -29.59 37.67
N ASP A 209 -4.86 -28.37 37.38
CA ASP A 209 -6.27 -27.99 37.25
C ASP A 209 -6.74 -28.04 35.77
N GLN A 210 -8.03 -27.84 35.53
CA GLN A 210 -8.57 -27.73 34.19
C GLN A 210 -7.93 -26.55 33.44
N PHE A 211 -7.40 -26.85 32.26
CA PHE A 211 -6.60 -25.93 31.46
C PHE A 211 -7.17 -25.81 30.04
N ALA A 212 -7.59 -24.61 29.66
CA ALA A 212 -7.99 -24.28 28.31
C ALA A 212 -7.05 -23.22 27.73
N MET A 213 -6.49 -23.52 26.56
CA MET A 213 -5.57 -22.64 25.84
C MET A 213 -5.99 -22.59 24.38
N PHE A 214 -6.04 -21.40 23.80
CA PHE A 214 -6.44 -21.20 22.41
C PHE A 214 -5.75 -19.98 21.80
N GLU A 215 -5.55 -20.02 20.48
CA GLU A 215 -4.94 -18.96 19.72
C GLU A 215 -5.96 -17.89 19.32
N SER A 216 -5.51 -16.64 19.33
CA SER A 216 -6.28 -15.52 18.79
C SER A 216 -5.36 -14.33 18.55
N TYR A 217 -5.52 -13.64 17.41
CA TYR A 217 -4.76 -12.44 17.05
C TYR A 217 -3.23 -12.58 17.20
N GLN A 218 -2.68 -13.75 16.83
CA GLN A 218 -1.24 -14.08 16.97
C GLN A 218 -0.74 -14.11 18.43
N LYS A 219 -1.66 -14.34 19.37
CA LYS A 219 -1.40 -14.55 20.79
C LYS A 219 -2.01 -15.87 21.22
N VAL A 220 -1.65 -16.27 22.43
CA VAL A 220 -2.26 -17.41 23.12
C VAL A 220 -2.99 -16.90 24.36
N PHE A 221 -4.26 -17.26 24.47
CA PHE A 221 -5.12 -16.96 25.61
C PHE A 221 -5.30 -18.21 26.45
N ILE A 222 -5.24 -18.04 27.77
CA ILE A 222 -5.32 -19.14 28.74
C ILE A 222 -6.46 -18.84 29.72
N ALA A 223 -7.35 -19.83 29.88
CA ALA A 223 -8.36 -19.89 30.91
C ALA A 223 -8.08 -21.11 31.81
N ASN A 224 -7.64 -20.84 33.04
CA ASN A 224 -7.20 -21.84 34.01
C ASN A 224 -7.59 -21.41 35.43
N GLY A 225 -8.88 -21.50 35.74
CA GLY A 225 -9.42 -21.02 37.00
C GLY A 225 -9.27 -19.51 37.12
N ALA A 226 -8.61 -19.05 38.19
CA ALA A 226 -8.31 -17.62 38.38
C ALA A 226 -7.12 -17.12 37.54
N ASN A 227 -6.36 -18.03 36.93
CA ASN A 227 -5.21 -17.71 36.10
C ASN A 227 -5.67 -17.44 34.66
N LEU A 228 -6.21 -16.24 34.44
CA LEU A 228 -6.54 -15.75 33.10
C LEU A 228 -5.34 -15.00 32.53
N LYS A 229 -4.69 -15.56 31.51
CA LYS A 229 -3.38 -15.08 31.04
C LYS A 229 -3.32 -14.93 29.52
N VAL A 230 -2.41 -14.07 29.06
CA VAL A 230 -2.10 -13.88 27.64
C VAL A 230 -0.59 -14.03 27.43
N ALA A 231 -0.20 -14.92 26.53
CA ALA A 231 1.13 -14.92 25.93
C ALA A 231 1.05 -14.18 24.58
N ASP A 232 1.72 -13.03 24.51
CA ASP A 232 1.70 -12.13 23.36
C ASP A 232 3.03 -12.20 22.61
N PHE A 233 2.98 -12.61 21.34
CA PHE A 233 4.17 -12.85 20.53
C PHE A 233 4.41 -11.79 19.47
N ILE A 234 3.51 -10.80 19.35
CA ILE A 234 3.52 -9.87 18.21
C ILE A 234 3.66 -8.42 18.65
N ASN A 235 3.16 -8.05 19.81
CA ASN A 235 3.17 -6.66 20.24
C ASN A 235 4.54 -6.26 20.79
N THR A 236 4.95 -5.04 20.47
CA THR A 236 5.98 -4.32 21.22
C THR A 236 5.32 -3.67 22.43
N LYS A 237 6.02 -3.67 23.57
CA LYS A 237 5.59 -2.97 24.79
C LYS A 237 6.43 -1.71 25.03
N ILE A 238 5.75 -0.60 25.22
CA ILE A 238 6.30 0.68 25.67
C ILE A 238 5.93 0.86 27.14
N THR A 239 6.93 0.97 28.01
CA THR A 239 6.74 1.25 29.43
C THR A 239 6.90 2.74 29.68
N VAL A 240 5.85 3.38 30.19
CA VAL A 240 5.79 4.82 30.46
C VAL A 240 5.48 5.11 31.93
N THR A 241 5.80 6.33 32.37
CA THR A 241 5.21 6.89 33.59
C THR A 241 3.69 6.91 33.45
N ALA A 242 2.97 6.56 34.51
CA ALA A 242 1.53 6.36 34.48
C ALA A 242 0.79 7.56 33.83
N LEU A 243 0.05 7.27 32.76
CA LEU A 243 -0.82 8.25 32.10
C LEU A 243 -2.14 8.39 32.88
N THR A 244 -2.77 9.55 32.80
CA THR A 244 -4.05 9.79 33.50
C THR A 244 -5.26 9.27 32.70
N ASP A 245 -6.40 9.09 33.38
CA ASP A 245 -7.58 8.37 32.87
C ASP A 245 -8.19 8.83 31.56
N ASN A 246 -8.06 10.11 31.24
CA ASN A 246 -8.65 10.68 30.03
C ASN A 246 -7.58 11.05 28.99
N ARG A 247 -6.37 10.48 29.13
CA ARG A 247 -5.14 10.98 28.50
C ARG A 247 -4.18 9.86 28.05
N CYS A 248 -4.73 8.70 27.68
CA CYS A 248 -3.97 7.56 27.17
C CYS A 248 -4.45 7.20 25.76
N PRO A 249 -3.57 6.68 24.90
CA PRO A 249 -4.00 6.21 23.60
C PRO A 249 -4.89 4.98 23.78
N ALA A 250 -5.87 4.81 22.90
CA ALA A 250 -6.79 3.68 22.91
C ALA A 250 -6.47 2.73 21.77
N LYS A 251 -7.02 1.51 21.86
CA LYS A 251 -6.96 0.54 20.76
C LYS A 251 -7.30 1.19 19.40
N GLY A 252 -6.41 1.01 18.43
CA GLY A 252 -6.54 1.55 17.07
C GLY A 252 -5.82 2.89 16.84
N ASP A 253 -5.40 3.60 17.89
CA ASP A 253 -4.53 4.77 17.72
C ASP A 253 -3.19 4.37 17.09
N ILE A 254 -2.60 5.32 16.36
CA ILE A 254 -1.28 5.18 15.75
C ILE A 254 -0.31 6.06 16.53
N LEU A 255 0.61 5.42 17.23
CA LEU A 255 1.76 6.09 17.82
C LEU A 255 2.86 6.26 16.78
N THR A 256 3.51 7.42 16.77
CA THR A 256 4.58 7.77 15.82
C THR A 256 5.77 8.37 16.54
N GLN A 257 6.97 7.83 16.27
CA GLN A 257 8.26 8.31 16.74
C GLN A 257 9.17 8.58 15.54
N ASP A 258 9.46 9.85 15.28
CA ASP A 258 10.40 10.27 14.22
C ASP A 258 11.83 10.26 14.76
N ASN A 259 12.62 9.25 14.37
CA ASN A 259 14.02 9.12 14.74
C ASN A 259 14.95 9.98 13.85
N GLY A 260 14.39 10.84 12.99
CA GLY A 260 15.11 11.73 12.09
C GLY A 260 15.43 11.10 10.74
N SER A 261 15.64 11.94 9.73
CA SER A 261 16.05 11.55 8.37
C SER A 261 15.10 10.55 7.68
N GLY A 262 13.79 10.65 7.95
CA GLY A 262 12.78 9.75 7.38
C GLY A 262 12.71 8.36 8.03
N ASN A 263 13.43 8.15 9.13
CA ASN A 263 13.44 6.91 9.90
C ASN A 263 12.36 6.98 10.98
N VAL A 264 11.21 6.36 10.75
CA VAL A 264 10.04 6.52 11.62
C VAL A 264 9.62 5.17 12.19
N ALA A 265 9.37 5.11 13.49
CA ALA A 265 8.68 4.00 14.12
C ALA A 265 7.19 4.34 14.28
N HIS A 266 6.34 3.40 13.90
CA HIS A 266 4.91 3.47 14.08
C HIS A 266 4.42 2.29 14.91
N MET A 267 3.34 2.49 15.67
CA MET A 267 2.69 1.42 16.40
C MET A 267 1.18 1.59 16.32
N VAL A 268 0.47 0.54 15.90
CA VAL A 268 -0.98 0.45 16.08
C VAL A 268 -1.24 -0.08 17.49
N VAL A 269 -1.84 0.75 18.33
CA VAL A 269 -2.15 0.40 19.72
C VAL A 269 -3.17 -0.72 19.74
N ASP A 270 -2.87 -1.78 20.49
CA ASP A 270 -3.77 -2.90 20.71
C ASP A 270 -4.35 -2.87 22.12
N PHE A 271 -3.53 -2.62 23.14
CA PHE A 271 -3.94 -2.66 24.55
C PHE A 271 -3.10 -1.72 25.42
N VAL A 272 -3.75 -1.03 26.36
CA VAL A 272 -3.08 -0.30 27.46
C VAL A 272 -3.52 -0.93 28.78
N ASN A 273 -2.57 -1.23 29.67
CA ASN A 273 -2.90 -1.83 30.95
C ASN A 273 -3.68 -0.88 31.86
N THR A 274 -4.40 -1.41 32.85
CA THR A 274 -5.23 -0.62 33.79
C THR A 274 -4.42 0.46 34.53
N ALA A 275 -3.16 0.18 34.87
CA ALA A 275 -2.27 1.15 35.51
C ALA A 275 -1.74 2.24 34.56
N ARG A 276 -1.99 2.10 33.25
CA ARG A 276 -1.55 3.00 32.17
C ARG A 276 -0.06 3.28 32.16
N THR A 277 0.70 2.26 32.49
CA THR A 277 2.16 2.26 32.48
C THR A 277 2.73 1.43 31.35
N ASN A 278 1.92 0.58 30.71
CA ASN A 278 2.34 -0.27 29.61
C ASN A 278 1.39 -0.12 28.44
N ILE A 279 1.93 0.26 27.29
CA ILE A 279 1.23 0.33 26.00
C ILE A 279 1.74 -0.82 25.14
N TYR A 280 0.83 -1.64 24.63
CA TYR A 280 1.10 -2.77 23.76
C TYR A 280 0.52 -2.49 22.38
N GLY A 281 1.30 -2.74 21.34
CA GLY A 281 0.82 -2.60 19.98
C GLY A 281 1.73 -3.21 18.94
N TYR A 282 1.19 -3.34 17.73
CA TYR A 282 1.95 -3.83 16.60
C TYR A 282 2.84 -2.71 16.04
N ALA A 283 4.15 -2.87 16.19
CA ALA A 283 5.12 -1.90 15.71
C ALA A 283 5.57 -2.21 14.27
N TYR A 284 5.65 -1.18 13.44
CA TYR A 284 6.19 -1.23 12.09
C TYR A 284 7.05 0.01 11.82
N TYR A 285 7.95 -0.08 10.85
CA TYR A 285 9.04 0.91 10.69
C TYR A 285 9.21 1.33 9.23
N THR A 286 9.60 2.60 9.03
CA THR A 286 10.01 3.15 7.73
C THR A 286 11.46 3.62 7.78
N GLY A 287 12.10 3.69 6.60
CA GLY A 287 13.52 4.03 6.51
C GLY A 287 14.41 2.89 7.05
N THR A 288 15.38 3.23 7.89
CA THR A 288 16.32 2.28 8.52
C THR A 288 16.01 1.99 9.99
N THR A 289 14.92 2.53 10.54
CA THR A 289 14.50 2.23 11.92
C THR A 289 14.10 0.76 12.04
N THR A 290 14.46 0.13 13.17
CA THR A 290 14.09 -1.25 13.49
C THR A 290 13.39 -1.41 14.84
N ALA A 291 13.27 -0.32 15.61
CA ALA A 291 12.64 -0.31 16.92
C ALA A 291 12.20 1.10 17.33
N PHE A 292 11.25 1.18 18.27
CA PHE A 292 11.10 2.36 19.12
C PHE A 292 12.31 2.50 20.05
N ILE A 293 12.66 3.73 20.41
CA ILE A 293 13.74 4.05 21.36
C ILE A 293 13.24 4.89 22.52
N THR A 294 13.98 4.93 23.62
CA THR A 294 13.60 5.67 24.83
C THR A 294 14.02 7.14 24.81
N THR A 295 14.78 7.58 23.80
CA THR A 295 15.40 8.92 23.76
C THR A 295 14.66 9.92 22.90
N VAL A 296 13.55 9.52 22.26
CA VAL A 296 12.75 10.37 21.37
C VAL A 296 11.29 10.33 21.81
N ASP A 297 10.63 11.47 21.73
CA ASP A 297 9.22 11.61 22.10
C ASP A 297 8.31 10.77 21.20
N ILE A 298 7.16 10.34 21.71
CA ILE A 298 6.19 9.53 20.96
C ILE A 298 4.87 10.30 20.84
N SER A 299 4.47 10.62 19.61
CA SER A 299 3.19 11.27 19.32
C SER A 299 2.08 10.24 19.07
N SER A 300 0.82 10.66 19.20
CA SER A 300 -0.38 9.88 18.85
C SER A 300 -1.21 10.64 17.82
N ASN A 301 -1.91 9.92 16.94
CA ASN A 301 -2.90 10.51 16.03
C ASN A 301 -4.25 10.81 16.71
N ASP A 302 -4.46 10.36 17.94
CA ASP A 302 -5.66 10.57 18.76
C ASP A 302 -6.97 10.27 18.01
N ALA A 303 -6.99 9.16 17.26
CA ALA A 303 -8.12 8.77 16.42
C ALA A 303 -9.26 8.15 17.24
N THR A 304 -8.93 7.38 18.27
CA THR A 304 -9.86 6.68 19.16
C THR A 304 -9.68 7.10 20.61
N GLY A 305 -8.45 7.30 21.07
CA GLY A 305 -8.11 7.86 22.38
C GLY A 305 -7.57 9.29 22.26
N SER A 306 -7.32 9.94 23.40
CA SER A 306 -6.59 11.20 23.43
C SER A 306 -5.37 10.99 24.31
N LEU A 307 -4.19 11.15 23.74
CA LEU A 307 -2.93 11.11 24.46
C LEU A 307 -2.65 12.49 25.08
N ASP A 308 -2.28 12.56 26.35
CA ASP A 308 -1.78 13.81 26.95
C ASP A 308 -0.78 13.52 28.09
N PRO A 309 0.47 14.01 28.00
CA PRO A 309 0.99 14.90 26.95
C PRO A 309 1.09 14.20 25.58
N ASN A 310 0.73 14.90 24.51
CA ASN A 310 0.99 14.50 23.12
C ASN A 310 1.97 15.52 22.50
N PRO A 311 3.24 15.15 22.29
CA PRO A 311 3.78 13.79 22.41
C PRO A 311 4.07 13.38 23.87
N ILE A 312 4.17 12.07 24.14
CA ILE A 312 4.77 11.51 25.37
C ILE A 312 6.25 11.92 25.37
N PRO A 313 6.71 12.72 26.35
CA PRO A 313 8.11 13.10 26.46
C PRO A 313 8.98 11.86 26.69
N ASN A 314 10.15 11.82 26.05
CA ASN A 314 11.14 10.74 26.20
C ASN A 314 11.52 10.46 27.66
N ALA A 315 11.54 11.50 28.51
CA ALA A 315 11.79 11.39 29.94
C ALA A 315 10.76 10.52 30.68
N ASN A 316 9.57 10.35 30.11
CA ASN A 316 8.53 9.50 30.65
C ASN A 316 8.59 8.07 30.10
N ILE A 317 9.48 7.75 29.15
CA ILE A 317 9.62 6.43 28.53
C ILE A 317 10.76 5.68 29.22
N SER A 318 10.42 4.65 30.00
CA SER A 318 11.39 3.91 30.81
C SER A 318 11.95 2.66 30.13
N ALA A 319 11.18 2.03 29.24
CA ALA A 319 11.62 0.86 28.50
C ALA A 319 10.83 0.67 27.21
N ILE A 320 11.50 0.09 26.21
CA ILE A 320 10.90 -0.49 25.02
C ILE A 320 11.32 -1.96 25.01
N THR A 321 10.37 -2.88 25.02
CA THR A 321 10.66 -4.32 25.03
C THR A 321 9.95 -5.01 23.88
N ALA A 322 10.70 -5.82 23.14
CA ALA A 322 10.15 -6.69 22.10
C ALA A 322 9.43 -7.90 22.72
N ALA A 323 8.53 -8.50 21.94
CA ALA A 323 7.89 -9.77 22.26
C ALA A 323 8.92 -10.90 22.52
N PRO A 324 8.57 -11.94 23.29
CA PRO A 324 7.25 -12.21 23.85
C PRO A 324 6.93 -11.43 25.14
N HIS A 325 5.64 -11.33 25.45
CA HIS A 325 5.14 -10.77 26.71
C HIS A 325 4.16 -11.73 27.39
N TRP A 326 4.13 -11.67 28.72
CA TRP A 326 3.20 -12.40 29.56
C TRP A 326 2.47 -11.42 30.49
N TYR A 327 1.15 -11.45 30.50
CA TYR A 327 0.33 -10.56 31.33
C TYR A 327 -1.05 -11.15 31.61
N ASP A 328 -1.72 -10.58 32.62
CA ASP A 328 -3.09 -10.96 32.98
C ASP A 328 -4.06 -10.60 31.86
N TRP A 329 -4.93 -11.54 31.51
CA TRP A 329 -6.05 -11.26 30.65
C TRP A 329 -7.07 -10.44 31.43
N THR A 330 -7.17 -9.16 31.07
CA THR A 330 -8.09 -8.20 31.67
C THR A 330 -9.10 -7.73 30.63
N ALA A 331 -10.26 -7.23 31.08
CA ALA A 331 -11.14 -6.47 30.21
C ALA A 331 -10.41 -5.20 29.75
N TYR A 332 -10.60 -4.80 28.49
CA TYR A 332 -10.00 -3.59 27.94
C TYR A 332 -10.40 -2.36 28.77
N PRO A 333 -9.46 -1.75 29.53
CA PRO A 333 -9.77 -0.64 30.42
C PRO A 333 -9.90 0.69 29.65
N ASP A 334 -9.37 0.75 28.43
CA ASP A 334 -9.24 1.93 27.57
C ASP A 334 -10.42 2.14 26.62
N VAL A 335 -11.22 1.11 26.35
CA VAL A 335 -12.36 1.24 25.44
C VAL A 335 -13.59 1.68 26.23
N THR A 336 -13.88 2.98 26.18
CA THR A 336 -15.16 3.52 26.67
C THR A 336 -16.05 3.81 25.46
N LEU A 337 -17.20 3.14 25.38
CA LEU A 337 -18.15 3.38 24.29
C LEU A 337 -19.17 4.41 24.74
N THR A 338 -19.09 5.61 24.18
CA THR A 338 -20.13 6.63 24.38
C THR A 338 -21.29 6.36 23.42
N ILE A 339 -22.42 5.89 23.94
CA ILE A 339 -23.67 5.76 23.18
C ILE A 339 -24.64 6.83 23.66
N GLY A 340 -24.86 7.87 22.85
CA GLY A 340 -25.60 9.05 23.27
C GLY A 340 -24.86 9.78 24.39
N SER A 341 -25.52 10.01 25.54
CA SER A 341 -24.92 10.64 26.72
C SER A 341 -24.43 9.64 27.78
N THR A 342 -24.37 8.34 27.44
CA THR A 342 -23.97 7.28 28.39
C THR A 342 -22.64 6.69 27.98
N ILE A 343 -21.67 6.76 28.89
CA ILE A 343 -20.40 6.06 28.78
C ILE A 343 -20.62 4.62 29.25
N LYS A 344 -20.42 3.65 28.35
CA LYS A 344 -20.39 2.23 28.69
C LYS A 344 -18.94 1.79 28.80
N SER A 345 -18.54 1.34 29.98
CA SER A 345 -17.34 0.52 30.15
C SER A 345 -17.66 -0.91 29.73
N PHE A 346 -16.67 -1.64 29.19
CA PHE A 346 -16.79 -3.08 29.11
C PHE A 346 -16.92 -3.64 30.53
N GLY A 347 -17.68 -4.74 30.68
CA GLY A 347 -17.90 -5.37 31.98
C GLY A 347 -16.61 -5.94 32.59
N SER A 348 -16.71 -6.56 33.76
CA SER A 348 -15.61 -7.33 34.34
C SER A 348 -15.53 -8.71 33.72
N LEU A 349 -14.32 -9.27 33.63
CA LEU A 349 -14.14 -10.71 33.44
C LEU A 349 -14.63 -11.44 34.71
N PRO A 350 -15.10 -12.69 34.59
CA PRO A 350 -15.35 -13.52 35.77
C PRO A 350 -14.06 -13.73 36.55
N ASN A 351 -14.17 -13.95 37.86
CA ASN A 351 -13.02 -14.22 38.72
C ASN A 351 -12.37 -15.58 38.40
N LYS A 352 -13.11 -16.50 37.75
CA LYS A 352 -12.65 -17.78 37.27
C LYS A 352 -13.26 -18.12 35.92
N ALA A 353 -12.49 -18.75 35.05
CA ALA A 353 -13.00 -19.40 33.84
C ALA A 353 -12.17 -20.63 33.50
N TYR A 354 -12.82 -21.62 32.89
CA TYR A 354 -12.22 -22.93 32.59
C TYR A 354 -12.38 -23.34 31.13
N LEU A 355 -13.15 -22.58 30.35
CA LEU A 355 -13.39 -22.80 28.93
C LEU A 355 -13.10 -21.49 28.19
N GLY A 356 -12.49 -21.60 27.02
CA GLY A 356 -12.29 -20.45 26.15
C GLY A 356 -12.08 -20.86 24.69
N CYS A 357 -12.50 -20.00 23.77
CA CYS A 357 -12.27 -20.19 22.35
C CYS A 357 -12.33 -18.86 21.58
N LEU A 358 -11.82 -18.87 20.35
CA LEU A 358 -12.07 -17.82 19.38
C LEU A 358 -13.36 -18.13 18.63
N TYR A 359 -14.43 -17.41 18.93
CA TYR A 359 -15.73 -17.56 18.27
C TYR A 359 -16.10 -16.30 17.51
N ARG A 360 -16.25 -16.41 16.18
CA ARG A 360 -16.62 -15.31 15.27
C ARG A 360 -15.73 -14.06 15.43
N GLY A 361 -14.42 -14.26 15.55
CA GLY A 361 -13.47 -13.17 15.73
C GLY A 361 -13.63 -12.45 17.07
N ARG A 362 -14.00 -13.18 18.13
CA ARG A 362 -14.03 -12.71 19.51
C ARG A 362 -13.56 -13.82 20.44
N ASN A 363 -12.77 -13.46 21.43
CA ASN A 363 -12.44 -14.39 22.51
C ASN A 363 -13.68 -14.54 23.39
N VAL A 364 -14.13 -15.76 23.56
CA VAL A 364 -15.27 -16.11 24.42
C VAL A 364 -14.73 -16.99 25.53
N ILE A 365 -15.18 -16.73 26.77
CA ILE A 365 -14.88 -17.55 27.95
C ILE A 365 -16.18 -18.02 28.59
N SER A 366 -16.13 -19.19 29.23
CA SER A 366 -17.22 -19.76 30.01
C SER A 366 -16.65 -20.71 31.08
N GLY A 367 -17.52 -21.41 31.78
CA GLY A 367 -17.17 -22.35 32.83
C GLY A 367 -16.84 -21.69 34.16
N ASP A 368 -17.34 -20.48 34.43
CA ASP A 368 -17.28 -19.89 35.78
C ASP A 368 -18.11 -20.73 36.76
N PRO A 369 -17.51 -21.36 37.79
CA PRO A 369 -18.26 -22.16 38.77
C PRO A 369 -19.29 -21.37 39.56
N GLU A 370 -19.12 -20.05 39.68
CA GLU A 370 -20.07 -19.18 40.38
C GLU A 370 -21.29 -18.85 39.52
N HIS A 371 -21.18 -19.04 38.20
CA HIS A 371 -22.21 -18.71 37.23
C HIS A 371 -22.38 -19.82 36.17
N PRO A 372 -22.85 -21.02 36.55
CA PRO A 372 -22.86 -22.21 35.69
C PRO A 372 -23.83 -22.15 34.49
N PHE A 373 -24.60 -21.06 34.36
CA PHE A 373 -25.59 -20.86 33.29
C PHE A 373 -25.11 -19.89 32.20
N GLN A 374 -23.83 -19.51 32.21
CA GLN A 374 -23.21 -18.59 31.24
C GLN A 374 -22.96 -19.21 29.86
#